data_AF-A0A0D0CZK4-F1
#
_entry.id   AF-A0A0D0CZK4-F1
#
_cell.length_a   1.000
_cell.length_b   1.000
_cell.length_c   1.000
_cell.angle_alpha   90.00
_cell.angle_beta   90.00
_cell.angle_gamma   90.00
#
_symmetry.space_group_name_H-M   'P 1'
#
loop_
_entity.id
_entity.type
_entity.pdbx_description
1 polymer ?
#
loop_
_entity_poly.entity_id
_entity_poly.type
_entity_poly.pdbx_seq_one_letter_code
_entity_poly.pdbx_strand_id
1 'polypeptide(L)'
;RLQNLKCGEKDDVKTHLASMMVLREELAGMGASVDDRDFTAMILSSIPESFRTLLYSTTAAIHATGNPVTSERVISILSEE
;
A
#
# COMPACT_ATOMS: atom_id res chain seq x y z
N ARG A 1 6.38 10.75 8.40
CA ARG A 1 5.39 11.43 7.53
C ARG A 1 4.57 10.41 6.74
N LEU A 2 5.20 9.54 5.95
CA LEU A 2 4.53 8.47 5.20
C LEU A 2 3.85 7.41 6.09
N GLN A 3 4.53 6.91 7.13
CA GLN A 3 3.98 5.90 8.05
C GLN A 3 2.75 6.33 8.89
N ASN A 4 2.44 7.63 8.94
CA ASN A 4 1.33 8.18 9.73
C ASN A 4 0.10 8.46 8.86
N LEU A 5 0.21 8.34 7.53
CA LEU A 5 -0.93 8.44 6.63
C LEU A 5 -1.85 7.25 6.87
N LYS A 6 -3.13 7.55 7.08
CA LYS A 6 -4.21 6.58 7.23
C LYS A 6 -5.34 7.00 6.29
N CYS A 7 -5.92 6.02 5.62
CA CYS A 7 -7.13 6.14 4.84
C CYS A 7 -8.31 5.90 5.79
N GLY A 8 -9.24 6.84 5.87
CA GLY A 8 -10.50 6.66 6.57
C GLY A 8 -11.44 5.73 5.82
N GLU A 9 -12.42 5.17 6.52
CA GLU A 9 -13.47 4.28 5.96
C GLU A 9 -14.32 4.94 4.85
N LYS A 10 -14.32 6.28 4.77
CA LYS A 10 -15.06 7.06 3.77
C LYS A 10 -14.14 7.74 2.75
N ASP A 11 -12.84 7.54 2.89
CA ASP A 11 -11.86 8.17 2.01
C ASP A 11 -11.71 7.34 0.74
N ASP A 12 -11.35 8.01 -0.35
CA ASP A 12 -11.07 7.36 -1.61
C ASP A 12 -9.69 6.68 -1.56
N VAL A 13 -9.70 5.34 -1.51
CA VAL A 13 -8.48 4.53 -1.39
C VAL A 13 -7.51 4.78 -2.55
N LYS A 14 -8.01 5.02 -3.78
CA LYS A 14 -7.16 5.25 -4.96
C LYS A 14 -6.40 6.56 -4.83
N THR A 15 -7.08 7.61 -4.39
CA THR A 15 -6.52 8.94 -4.12
C THR A 15 -5.52 8.89 -2.96
N HIS A 16 -5.82 8.11 -1.93
CA HIS A 16 -4.90 7.88 -0.81
C HIS A 16 -3.62 7.16 -1.26
N LEU A 17 -3.74 6.07 -2.03
CA LEU A 17 -2.59 5.34 -2.58
C LEU A 17 -1.73 6.22 -3.50
N ALA A 18 -2.35 7.01 -4.38
CA ALA A 18 -1.65 7.97 -5.22
C ALA A 18 -0.86 8.98 -4.37
N SER A 19 -1.45 9.49 -3.29
CA SER A 19 -0.77 10.40 -2.36
C SER A 19 0.42 9.74 -1.66
N MET A 20 0.31 8.45 -1.29
CA MET A 20 1.43 7.70 -0.72
C MET A 20 2.56 7.48 -1.73
N MET A 21 2.25 7.25 -3.01
CA MET A 21 3.26 7.12 -4.07
C MET A 21 4.02 8.42 -4.29
N VAL A 22 3.31 9.55 -4.41
CA VAL A 22 3.93 10.88 -4.54
C VAL A 22 4.87 11.14 -3.36
N LEU A 23 4.43 10.88 -2.13
CA LEU A 23 5.27 11.11 -0.96
C LEU A 23 6.50 10.18 -0.92
N ARG A 24 6.39 8.94 -1.43
CA ARG A 24 7.55 8.04 -1.57
C ARG A 24 8.56 8.60 -2.58
N GLU A 25 8.10 9.14 -3.70
CA GLU A 25 8.95 9.74 -4.73
C GLU A 25 9.63 11.01 -4.22
N GLU A 26 8.91 11.88 -3.49
CA GLU A 26 9.48 13.06 -2.84
C GLU A 26 10.59 12.67 -1.85
N LEU A 27 10.34 11.66 -1.02
CA LEU A 27 11.35 11.15 -0.07
C LEU A 27 12.58 10.60 -0.80
N ALA A 28 12.40 9.88 -1.91
CA ALA A 28 13.50 9.42 -2.74
C ALA A 28 14.30 10.59 -3.34
N GLY A 29 13.63 11.63 -3.84
CA GLY A 29 14.26 12.85 -4.35
C GLY A 29 15.07 13.62 -3.29
N MET A 30 14.69 13.49 -2.02
CA MET A 30 15.42 14.06 -0.87
C MET A 30 16.56 13.16 -0.34
N GLY A 31 16.83 12.02 -0.98
CA GLY A 31 17.84 11.06 -0.55
C GLY A 31 17.40 10.10 0.57
N ALA A 32 16.10 10.07 0.89
CA ALA A 32 15.48 9.20 1.89
C ALA A 32 14.58 8.13 1.23
N SER A 33 15.15 7.35 0.31
CA SER A 33 14.40 6.32 -0.42
C SER A 33 13.80 5.27 0.53
N VAL A 34 12.52 4.94 0.32
CA VAL A 34 11.84 3.84 1.00
C VAL A 34 11.82 2.62 0.08
N ASP A 35 12.35 1.50 0.57
CA ASP A 35 12.34 0.26 -0.19
C ASP A 35 10.93 -0.31 -0.32
N ASP A 36 10.76 -1.26 -1.24
CA ASP A 36 9.44 -1.77 -1.57
C ASP A 36 8.77 -2.54 -0.42
N ARG A 37 9.55 -3.26 0.39
CA ARG A 37 9.01 -4.05 1.52
C ARG A 37 8.47 -3.12 2.59
N ASP A 38 9.25 -2.10 2.96
CA ASP A 38 8.82 -1.12 3.95
C ASP A 38 7.64 -0.30 3.44
N PHE A 39 7.65 0.09 2.16
CA PHE A 39 6.52 0.80 1.56
C PHE A 39 5.25 -0.06 1.50
N THR A 40 5.39 -1.36 1.17
CA THR A 40 4.27 -2.33 1.21
C THR A 40 3.68 -2.42 2.61
N ALA A 41 4.51 -2.54 3.64
CA ALA A 41 4.05 -2.58 5.03
C ALA A 41 3.33 -1.27 5.43
N MET A 42 3.83 -0.12 4.97
CA MET A 42 3.18 1.18 5.19
C MET A 42 1.79 1.22 4.53
N ILE A 43 1.67 0.80 3.26
CA ILE A 43 0.38 0.71 2.56
C ILE A 43 -0.58 -0.16 3.34
N LEU A 44 -0.21 -1.42 3.64
CA LEU A 44 -1.08 -2.36 4.35
C LEU A 44 -1.57 -1.81 5.70
N SER A 45 -0.73 -1.06 6.40
CA SER A 45 -1.10 -0.41 7.67
C SER A 45 -2.00 0.82 7.51
N SER A 46 -2.01 1.43 6.33
CA SER A 46 -2.69 2.70 6.05
C SER A 46 -4.12 2.53 5.56
N ILE A 47 -4.45 1.36 5.01
CA ILE A 47 -5.76 1.07 4.41
C ILE A 47 -6.82 0.83 5.51
N PRO A 48 -8.11 1.14 5.26
CA PRO A 48 -9.18 0.98 6.25
C PRO A 48 -9.42 -0.49 6.63
N GLU A 49 -10.08 -0.70 7.77
CA GLU A 49 -10.35 -2.04 8.30
C GLU A 49 -11.27 -2.84 7.40
N SER A 50 -12.19 -2.17 6.70
CA SER A 50 -13.11 -2.76 5.71
C SER A 50 -12.41 -3.54 4.60
N PHE A 51 -11.18 -3.16 4.24
CA PHE A 51 -10.38 -3.83 3.21
C PHE A 51 -9.49 -4.96 3.76
N ARG A 52 -9.47 -5.21 5.08
CA ARG A 52 -8.62 -6.25 5.68
C ARG A 52 -8.86 -7.63 5.11
N THR A 53 -10.12 -7.99 4.84
CA THR A 53 -10.46 -9.30 4.26
C THR A 53 -9.86 -9.44 2.87
N LEU A 54 -9.93 -8.39 2.04
CA LEU A 54 -9.33 -8.36 0.72
C LEU A 54 -7.80 -8.43 0.80
N LEU A 55 -7.18 -7.66 1.70
CA LEU A 55 -5.73 -7.68 1.89
C LEU A 55 -5.24 -9.04 2.36
N TYR A 56 -5.96 -9.69 3.27
CA TYR A 56 -5.62 -11.02 3.76
C TYR A 56 -5.74 -12.08 2.66
N SER A 57 -6.84 -12.10 1.91
CA SER A 57 -7.03 -13.06 0.82
C SER A 57 -5.99 -12.84 -0.29
N THR A 58 -5.69 -11.59 -0.61
CA THR A 58 -4.70 -11.20 -1.61
C THR A 58 -3.29 -11.61 -1.22
N THR A 59 -2.86 -11.27 0.00
CA THR A 59 -1.53 -11.63 0.48
C THR A 59 -1.37 -13.15 0.57
N ALA A 60 -2.40 -13.87 1.06
CA ALA A 60 -2.41 -15.33 1.08
C ALA A 60 -2.31 -15.93 -0.35
N ALA A 61 -3.05 -15.38 -1.32
CA ALA A 61 -2.99 -15.84 -2.71
C ALA A 61 -1.62 -15.60 -3.35
N ILE A 62 -1.02 -14.43 -3.14
CA ILE A 62 0.33 -14.11 -3.62
C ILE A 62 1.34 -15.09 -3.02
N HIS A 63 1.29 -15.31 -1.71
CA HIS A 63 2.15 -16.27 -1.02
C HIS A 63 1.98 -17.71 -1.54
N ALA A 64 0.76 -18.15 -1.83
CA ALA A 64 0.48 -19.48 -2.35
C ALA A 64 1.11 -19.71 -3.74
N THR A 65 1.33 -18.65 -4.53
CA THR A 65 2.00 -18.72 -5.83
C THR A 65 3.53 -18.63 -5.74
N GLY A 66 4.10 -18.48 -4.53
CA GLY A 66 5.54 -18.32 -4.33
C GLY A 66 6.10 -16.95 -4.72
N ASN A 67 5.23 -15.99 -5.04
CA ASN A 67 5.62 -14.63 -5.41
C ASN A 67 5.75 -13.74 -4.16
N PRO A 68 6.64 -12.73 -4.19
CA PRO A 68 6.69 -11.72 -3.13
C PRO A 68 5.47 -10.80 -3.18
N VAL A 69 5.01 -10.35 -2.01
CA VAL A 69 4.03 -9.26 -1.92
C VAL A 69 4.78 -7.94 -2.13
N THR A 70 4.51 -7.29 -3.27
CA THR A 70 5.11 -5.99 -3.63
C THR A 70 4.09 -4.87 -3.55
N SER A 71 4.58 -3.64 -3.43
CA SER A 71 3.70 -2.46 -3.32
C SER A 71 2.84 -2.30 -4.58
N GLU A 72 3.43 -2.53 -5.76
CA GLU A 72 2.74 -2.49 -7.05
C GLU A 72 1.55 -3.46 -7.10
N ARG A 73 1.73 -4.69 -6.63
CA ARG A 73 0.67 -5.71 -6.68
C ARG A 73 -0.47 -5.36 -5.74
N VAL A 74 -0.14 -4.86 -4.55
CA VAL A 74 -1.14 -4.40 -3.57
C VAL A 74 -1.91 -3.20 -4.10
N ILE A 75 -1.22 -2.23 -4.71
CA ILE A 75 -1.85 -1.04 -5.31
C ILE A 75 -2.80 -1.42 -6.46
N SER A 76 -2.39 -2.34 -7.35
CA SER A 76 -3.25 -2.82 -8.44
C SER A 76 -4.58 -3.34 -7.90
N ILE A 77 -4.52 -4.26 -6.93
CA ILE A 77 -5.70 -4.95 -6.40
C ILE A 77 -6.61 -3.97 -5.65
N LEU A 78 -6.05 -3.06 -4.86
CA LEU A 78 -6.83 -2.02 -4.18
C LEU A 78 -7.43 -0.97 -5.13
N SER A 79 -6.85 -0.80 -6.32
CA SER A 79 -7.38 0.09 -7.35
C SER A 79 -8.46 -0.55 -8.22
N GLU A 80 -8.59 -1.87 -8.16
CA GLU A 80 -9.58 -2.66 -8.90
C GLU A 80 -10.92 -2.79 -8.16
N GLU A 81 -10.95 -2.59 -6.84
CA GLU A 81 -12.18 -2.37 -6.05
C GLU A 81 -12.79 -0.98 -6.26
#